data_AF-C6BSF9-F1
#
_entry.id   AF-C6BSF9-F1
#
_cell.length_a   1.000
_cell.length_b   1.000
_cell.length_c   1.000
_cell.angle_alpha   90.00
_cell.angle_beta   90.00
_cell.angle_gamma   90.00
#
_symmetry.space_group_name_H-M   'P 1'
#
loop_
_entity.id
_entity.type
_entity.pdbx_description
1 polymer ?
#
loop_
_entity_poly.entity_id
_entity_poly.type
_entity_poly.pdbx_seq_one_letter_code
_entity_poly.pdbx_strand_id
1 'polypeptide(L)'
;MDIKERTEAQPPSSSKRLVITQVMEMTGLKEAVVLELISMEWVRPGTTGDGHYLFETRDLYRMTKLSRLCKDLDVTPTGGSIIVDLLDRVEKLESQIEEMKKLI
;
A
#
# COMPACT_ATOMS: atom_id res chain seq x y z
N MET A 1 33.15 24.11 -33.66
CA MET A 1 33.73 23.30 -32.56
C MET A 1 32.59 23.03 -31.60
N ASP A 2 31.94 21.92 -31.85
CA ASP A 2 30.67 21.49 -31.28
C ASP A 2 30.85 20.99 -29.84
N ILE A 3 30.18 21.67 -28.90
CA ILE A 3 30.11 21.25 -27.51
C ILE A 3 28.91 20.29 -27.41
N LYS A 4 29.23 19.00 -27.31
CA LYS A 4 28.30 17.88 -27.13
C LYS A 4 27.22 18.19 -26.10
N GLU A 5 25.95 18.01 -26.50
CA GLU A 5 24.80 17.92 -25.60
C GLU A 5 25.09 16.91 -24.48
N ARG A 6 25.17 17.40 -23.24
CA ARG A 6 25.15 16.53 -22.06
C ARG A 6 23.72 16.03 -21.93
N THR A 7 23.50 14.75 -22.19
CA THR A 7 22.26 14.06 -21.83
C THR A 7 22.05 14.27 -20.33
N GLU A 8 21.02 15.04 -19.98
CA GLU A 8 20.64 15.28 -18.58
C GLU A 8 20.31 13.94 -17.95
N ALA A 9 21.20 13.45 -17.09
CA ALA A 9 20.93 12.28 -16.27
C ALA A 9 19.75 12.64 -15.36
N GLN A 10 18.60 12.05 -15.65
CA GLN A 10 17.39 12.22 -14.85
C GLN A 10 17.73 11.86 -13.40
N PRO A 11 17.44 12.74 -12.42
CA PRO A 11 17.76 12.46 -11.03
C PRO A 11 17.08 11.14 -10.62
N PRO A 12 17.74 10.26 -9.84
CA PRO A 12 17.15 8.99 -9.43
C PRO A 12 15.79 9.26 -8.82
N SER A 13 14.75 8.62 -9.35
CA SER A 13 13.40 8.71 -8.77
C SER A 13 13.49 8.32 -7.31
N SER A 14 13.14 9.22 -6.39
CA SER A 14 13.15 8.90 -4.97
C SER A 14 12.22 7.70 -4.79
N SER A 15 12.79 6.56 -4.39
CA SER A 15 11.97 5.44 -3.96
C SER A 15 11.17 5.94 -2.76
N LYS A 16 9.86 6.17 -2.95
CA LYS A 16 8.91 6.55 -1.89
C LYS A 16 8.67 5.36 -0.96
N ARG A 17 9.75 4.85 -0.37
CA ARG A 17 9.73 3.80 0.64
C ARG A 17 9.51 4.47 1.98
N LEU A 18 8.62 3.88 2.77
CA LEU A 18 8.30 4.33 4.11
C LEU A 18 8.84 3.32 5.11
N VAL A 19 9.43 3.79 6.20
CA VAL A 19 9.77 2.93 7.33
C VAL A 19 8.54 2.68 8.21
N ILE A 20 8.59 1.64 9.05
CA ILE A 20 7.45 1.24 9.89
C ILE A 20 6.93 2.39 10.78
N THR A 21 7.82 3.22 11.33
CA THR A 21 7.44 4.38 12.16
C THR A 21 6.60 5.39 11.39
N GLN A 22 6.96 5.69 10.14
CA GLN A 22 6.18 6.59 9.28
C GLN A 22 4.81 5.99 8.95
N VAL A 23 4.74 4.68 8.69
CA VAL A 23 3.46 3.99 8.46
C VAL A 23 2.56 4.09 9.69
N MET A 24 3.10 3.85 10.88
CA MET A 24 2.36 3.97 12.14
C MET A 24 1.84 5.39 12.36
N GLU A 25 2.68 6.41 12.14
CA GLU A 25 2.28 7.82 12.26
C GLU A 25 1.17 8.19 11.28
N MET A 26 1.27 7.76 10.02
CA MET A 26 0.31 8.12 8.98
C MET A 26 -1.01 7.37 9.07
N THR A 27 -1.00 6.12 9.57
CA THR A 27 -2.19 5.27 9.66
C THR A 27 -2.84 5.26 11.04
N GLY A 28 -2.10 5.64 12.09
CA GLY A 28 -2.53 5.48 13.48
C GLY A 28 -2.55 4.03 13.98
N LEU A 29 -2.07 3.08 13.17
CA LEU A 29 -2.00 1.67 13.57
C LEU A 29 -0.86 1.46 14.58
N LYS A 30 -1.11 0.61 15.57
CA LYS A 30 -0.09 0.17 16.53
C LYS A 30 0.90 -0.77 15.84
N GLU A 31 2.14 -0.77 16.30
CA GLU A 31 3.20 -1.62 15.75
C GLU A 31 2.80 -3.11 15.70
N ALA A 32 2.22 -3.64 16.79
CA ALA A 32 1.76 -5.02 16.85
C ALA A 32 0.77 -5.38 15.72
N VAL A 33 -0.12 -4.45 15.36
CA VAL A 33 -1.06 -4.63 14.26
C VAL A 33 -0.33 -4.62 12.92
N VAL A 34 0.60 -3.67 12.71
CA VAL A 34 1.39 -3.62 11.47
C VAL A 34 2.19 -4.91 11.28
N LEU A 35 2.82 -5.42 12.34
CA LEU A 35 3.56 -6.68 12.31
C LEU A 35 2.66 -7.89 12.04
N GLU A 36 1.44 -7.92 12.59
CA GLU A 36 0.43 -8.94 12.29
C GLU A 36 0.01 -8.90 10.82
N LEU A 37 -0.21 -7.70 10.25
CA LEU A 37 -0.55 -7.55 8.83
C LEU A 37 0.59 -8.03 7.90
N ILE A 38 1.85 -7.88 8.33
CA ILE A 38 3.01 -8.45 7.62
C ILE A 38 3.03 -9.97 7.76
N SER A 39 2.82 -10.51 8.96
CA SER A 39 2.89 -11.96 9.21
C SER A 39 1.79 -12.74 8.48
N MET A 40 0.63 -12.12 8.27
CA MET A 40 -0.46 -12.65 7.45
C MET A 40 -0.25 -12.45 5.94
N GLU A 41 0.89 -11.88 5.53
CA GLU A 41 1.21 -11.49 4.15
C GLU A 41 0.17 -10.55 3.49
N TRP A 42 -0.63 -9.85 4.31
CA TRP A 42 -1.64 -8.90 3.84
C TRP A 42 -0.99 -7.62 3.30
N VAL A 43 0.17 -7.27 3.86
CA VAL A 43 1.15 -6.35 3.26
C VAL A 43 2.50 -7.06 3.16
N ARG A 44 3.27 -6.74 2.11
CA ARG A 44 4.57 -7.37 1.84
C ARG A 44 5.65 -6.29 1.62
N PRO A 45 6.06 -5.59 2.69
CA PRO A 45 7.14 -4.62 2.58
C PRO A 45 8.44 -5.30 2.18
N GLY A 46 9.32 -4.54 1.50
CA GLY A 46 10.71 -4.95 1.34
C GLY A 46 11.46 -4.85 2.66
N THR A 47 12.69 -5.36 2.71
CA THR A 47 13.58 -5.21 3.86
C THR A 47 14.91 -4.59 3.46
N THR A 48 15.50 -3.77 4.33
CA THR A 48 16.91 -3.35 4.19
C THR A 48 17.85 -4.51 4.54
N GLY A 49 19.14 -4.37 4.20
CA GLY A 49 20.18 -5.31 4.64
C GLY A 49 20.29 -5.44 6.16
N ASP A 50 19.87 -4.40 6.89
CA ASP A 50 19.89 -4.34 8.35
C ASP A 50 18.55 -4.78 8.99
N GLY A 51 17.62 -5.32 8.19
CA GLY A 51 16.36 -5.90 8.69
C GLY A 51 15.21 -4.93 8.90
N HIS A 52 15.30 -3.67 8.45
CA HIS A 52 14.19 -2.71 8.56
C HIS A 52 13.17 -2.89 7.44
N TYR A 53 11.89 -2.78 7.75
CA TYR A 53 10.82 -2.81 6.76
C TYR A 53 10.74 -1.53 5.93
N LEU A 54 10.57 -1.70 4.62
CA LEU A 54 10.40 -0.65 3.61
C LEU A 54 9.09 -0.84 2.84
N PHE A 55 8.07 -0.13 3.27
CA PHE A 55 6.73 -0.14 2.69
C PHE A 55 6.64 0.71 1.45
N GLU A 56 5.80 0.29 0.50
CA GLU A 56 5.46 1.07 -0.68
C GLU A 56 4.20 1.92 -0.43
N THR A 57 3.96 2.91 -1.27
CA THR A 57 2.73 3.74 -1.23
C THR A 57 1.46 2.89 -1.27
N ARG A 58 1.48 1.76 -1.99
CA ARG A 58 0.35 0.82 -2.05
C ARG A 58 0.03 0.21 -0.68
N ASP A 59 1.07 -0.17 0.07
CA ASP A 59 0.91 -0.75 1.40
C ASP A 59 0.31 0.30 2.35
N LEU A 60 0.83 1.54 2.30
CA LEU A 60 0.28 2.66 3.07
C LEU A 60 -1.19 2.92 2.75
N TYR A 61 -1.55 2.95 1.45
CA TYR A 61 -2.93 3.17 1.03
C TYR A 61 -3.86 2.09 1.58
N ARG A 62 -3.46 0.81 1.46
CA ARG A 62 -4.22 -0.33 1.97
C ARG A 62 -4.42 -0.26 3.49
N MET A 63 -3.34 -0.01 4.24
CA MET A 63 -3.38 0.15 5.70
C MET A 63 -4.20 1.38 6.14
N THR A 64 -4.23 2.44 5.34
CA THR A 64 -5.07 3.62 5.61
C THR A 64 -6.55 3.30 5.42
N LYS A 65 -6.92 2.56 4.36
CA LYS A 65 -8.30 2.07 4.12
C LYS A 65 -8.74 1.19 5.30
N LEU A 66 -7.88 0.27 5.75
CA LEU A 66 -8.12 -0.58 6.91
C LEU A 66 -8.32 0.23 8.19
N SER A 67 -7.41 1.15 8.52
CA SER A 67 -7.48 1.93 9.77
C SER A 67 -8.79 2.71 9.88
N ARG A 68 -9.22 3.37 8.78
CA ARG A 68 -10.52 4.06 8.72
C ARG A 68 -11.68 3.09 8.91
N LEU A 69 -11.67 1.97 8.18
CA LEU A 69 -12.72 0.96 8.25
C LEU A 69 -12.88 0.38 9.66
N CYS A 70 -11.78 0.04 10.32
CA CYS A 70 -11.80 -0.45 11.70
C CYS A 70 -12.37 0.59 12.67
N LYS A 71 -12.01 1.86 12.50
CA LYS A 71 -12.52 2.95 13.31
C LYS A 71 -14.03 3.20 13.09
N ASP A 72 -14.46 3.16 11.84
CA ASP A 72 -15.83 3.52 11.46
C ASP A 72 -16.83 2.38 11.74
N LEU A 73 -16.39 1.12 11.64
CA LEU A 73 -17.24 -0.06 11.81
C LEU A 73 -17.03 -0.80 13.14
N ASP A 74 -16.10 -0.32 13.99
CA ASP A 74 -15.71 -0.95 15.26
C ASP A 74 -15.36 -2.44 15.11
N VAL A 75 -14.52 -2.75 14.11
CA VAL A 75 -14.05 -4.11 13.82
C VAL A 75 -12.58 -4.30 14.16
N THR A 76 -12.20 -5.54 14.45
CA THR A 76 -10.79 -5.89 14.68
C THR A 76 -9.96 -5.68 13.41
N PRO A 77 -8.65 -5.42 13.50
CA PRO A 77 -7.78 -5.29 12.33
C PRO A 77 -7.82 -6.51 11.40
N THR A 78 -7.84 -7.73 11.96
CA THR A 78 -7.98 -8.98 11.19
C THR A 78 -9.33 -9.06 10.47
N GLY A 79 -10.42 -8.67 11.14
CA GLY A 79 -11.75 -8.61 10.51
C GLY A 79 -11.78 -7.54 9.41
N GLY A 80 -11.22 -6.37 9.69
CA GLY A 80 -11.11 -5.26 8.75
C GLY A 80 -10.28 -5.61 7.53
N SER A 81 -9.19 -6.38 7.66
CA SER A 81 -8.34 -6.76 6.53
C SER A 81 -9.10 -7.66 5.55
N ILE A 82 -9.90 -8.60 6.07
CA ILE A 82 -10.81 -9.42 5.27
C ILE A 82 -11.84 -8.55 4.54
N ILE A 83 -12.44 -7.57 5.23
CA ILE A 83 -13.43 -6.68 4.61
C ILE A 83 -12.79 -5.85 3.49
N VAL A 84 -11.58 -5.31 3.70
CA VAL A 84 -10.85 -4.58 2.64
C VAL A 84 -10.59 -5.47 1.43
N ASP A 85 -10.21 -6.74 1.62
CA ASP A 85 -10.00 -7.69 0.52
C ASP A 85 -11.29 -7.96 -0.26
N LEU A 86 -12.42 -8.07 0.44
CA LEU A 86 -13.73 -8.25 -0.18
C LEU A 86 -14.15 -7.02 -0.97
N LEU A 87 -13.94 -5.81 -0.43
CA LEU A 87 -14.23 -4.56 -1.14
C LEU A 87 -13.41 -4.44 -2.42
N ASP A 88 -12.11 -4.74 -2.37
CA ASP A 88 -11.26 -4.70 -3.57
C ASP A 88 -11.71 -5.75 -4.62
N ARG A 89 -12.20 -6.91 -4.17
CA ARG A 89 -12.77 -7.91 -5.06
C ARG A 89 -14.06 -7.44 -5.72
N VAL A 90 -14.93 -6.75 -4.97
CA VAL A 90 -16.16 -6.14 -5.52
C VAL A 90 -15.79 -5.08 -6.56
N GLU A 91 -14.91 -4.14 -6.24
CA GLU A 91 -14.44 -3.09 -7.15
C GLU A 91 -13.89 -3.68 -8.47
N LYS A 92 -13.13 -4.79 -8.37
CA LYS A 92 -12.62 -5.51 -9.54
C LYS A 92 -13.75 -6.13 -10.39
N LEU A 93 -14.72 -6.77 -9.75
CA LEU A 93 -15.84 -7.40 -10.45
C LEU A 93 -16.73 -6.36 -11.13
N GLU A 94 -17.00 -5.23 -10.46
CA GLU A 94 -17.74 -4.10 -11.03
C GLU A 94 -17.01 -3.52 -12.25
N SER A 95 -15.69 -3.35 -12.16
CA SER A 95 -14.87 -2.88 -13.28
C SER A 95 -14.96 -3.81 -14.49
N GLN A 96 -14.90 -5.13 -14.28
CA GLN A 96 -15.03 -6.12 -15.35
C GLN A 96 -16.41 -6.09 -16.01
N ILE A 97 -17.49 -5.92 -15.22
CA ILE A 97 -18.85 -5.79 -15.75
C ILE A 97 -18.97 -4.53 -16.63
N GLU A 98 -18.43 -3.40 -16.18
CA GLU A 98 -18.45 -2.15 -16.96
C GLU A 98 -17.62 -2.23 -18.24
N GLU A 99 -16.48 -2.94 -18.21
CA GLU A 99 -15.71 -3.24 -19.42
C GLU A 99 -16.50 -4.11 -20.41
N MET A 100 -17.17 -5.17 -19.92
CA MET A 100 -18.00 -6.03 -20.75
C MET A 100 -19.18 -5.29 -21.38
N LYS A 101 -19.86 -4.42 -20.64
CA LYS A 101 -20.97 -3.61 -21.15
C LYS A 101 -20.57 -2.70 -22.31
N LYS A 102 -19.31 -2.27 -22.38
CA LYS A 102 -18.79 -1.43 -23.49
C LYS A 102 -18.58 -2.22 -24.79
N LEU A 103 -18.62 -3.55 -24.74
CA LEU A 103 -18.43 -4.43 -25.91
C LEU A 103 -19.74 -4.87 -26.56
N ILE A 104 -20.89 -4.48 -25.99
CA ILE A 104 -22.26 -4.79 -26.46
C ILE A 104 -22.89 -3.48 -26.92
#